data_AF-A0AAP3CEE2-F1
#
_entry.id   AF-A0AAP3CEE2-F1
#
_cell.length_a   1.000
_cell.length_b   1.000
_cell.length_c   1.000
_cell.angle_alpha   90.00
_cell.angle_beta   90.00
_cell.angle_gamma   90.00
#
_symmetry.space_group_name_H-M   'P 1'
#
loop_
_entity.id
_entity.type
_entity.pdbx_description
1 polymer ?
#
loop_
_entity_poly.entity_id
_entity_poly.type
_entity_poly.pdbx_seq_one_letter_code
_entity_poly.pdbx_strand_id
1 'polypeptide(L)'
;MIEKLKTILTHLESLNNHVGGEIISKEELKEQHENLHDFKKLIESLDKLLEESKTVDYNNPDSIDNNLMNIHKLMTSFEWHFSEIDDLTVTLFKNYNDSLGK
;
A
#
# COMPACT_ATOMS: atom_id res chain seq x y z
N MET A 1 5.92 6.87 -6.40
CA MET A 1 4.97 6.62 -5.29
C MET A 1 5.66 5.97 -4.09
N ILE A 2 6.44 4.90 -4.29
CA ILE A 2 7.16 4.17 -3.23
C ILE A 2 7.89 5.07 -2.24
N GLU A 3 8.77 5.97 -2.70
CA GLU A 3 9.50 6.88 -1.80
C GLU A 3 8.60 7.79 -0.96
N LYS A 4 7.43 8.18 -1.49
CA LYS A 4 6.45 8.98 -0.75
C LYS A 4 5.82 8.16 0.37
N LEU A 5 5.41 6.92 0.09
CA LEU A 5 4.88 6.01 1.11
C LEU A 5 5.92 5.63 2.16
N LYS A 6 7.17 5.42 1.75
CA LYS A 6 8.29 5.22 2.67
C LYS A 6 8.48 6.40 3.61
N THR A 7 8.41 7.62 3.08
CA THR A 7 8.49 8.85 3.89
C THR A 7 7.33 8.93 4.89
N ILE A 8 6.12 8.54 4.49
CA ILE A 8 4.96 8.46 5.40
C ILE A 8 5.21 7.44 6.51
N LEU A 9 5.63 6.22 6.18
CA LEU A 9 5.92 5.19 7.19
C LEU A 9 7.01 5.63 8.17
N THR A 10 8.11 6.21 7.68
CA THR A 10 9.17 6.75 8.55
C THR A 10 8.66 7.88 9.45
N HIS A 11 7.71 8.69 8.97
CA HIS A 11 7.07 9.71 9.80
C HIS A 11 6.19 9.09 10.90
N LEU A 12 5.37 8.08 10.56
CA LEU A 12 4.56 7.34 11.52
C LEU A 12 5.43 6.65 12.57
N GLU A 13 6.52 6.00 12.15
CA GLU A 13 7.51 5.39 13.05
C GLU A 13 8.12 6.43 14.00
N SER A 14 8.51 7.60 13.48
CA SER A 14 9.09 8.68 14.30
C SER A 14 8.10 9.18 15.36
N LEU A 15 6.83 9.32 15.00
CA LEU A 15 5.77 9.71 15.93
C LEU A 15 5.49 8.61 16.96
N ASN A 16 5.40 7.35 16.54
CA ASN A 16 5.22 6.22 17.45
C ASN A 16 6.39 6.13 18.45
N ASN A 17 7.63 6.28 17.98
CA ASN A 17 8.83 6.29 18.83
C ASN A 17 8.84 7.46 19.81
N HIS A 18 8.27 8.62 19.45
CA HIS A 18 8.17 9.78 20.35
C HIS A 18 7.36 9.46 21.62
N VAL A 19 6.34 8.61 21.49
CA VAL A 19 5.48 8.17 22.61
C VAL A 19 5.88 6.81 23.17
N GLY A 20 7.16 6.44 23.05
CA GLY A 20 7.73 5.21 23.62
C GLY A 20 7.64 3.97 22.72
N GLY A 21 7.04 4.07 21.53
CA GLY A 21 6.96 2.97 20.57
C GLY A 21 5.92 1.90 20.93
N GLU A 22 4.92 2.24 21.74
CA GLU A 22 3.94 1.29 22.28
C GLU A 22 2.62 1.21 21.51
N ILE A 23 2.34 2.15 20.58
CA ILE A 23 1.05 2.18 19.87
C ILE A 23 1.05 1.20 18.69
N ILE A 24 2.12 1.19 17.91
CA ILE A 24 2.32 0.27 16.78
C ILE A 24 3.57 -0.54 17.06
N SER A 25 3.53 -1.85 16.86
CA SER A 25 4.71 -2.70 17.07
C SER A 25 5.80 -2.43 16.03
N LYS A 26 7.05 -2.74 16.40
CA LYS A 26 8.18 -2.64 15.46
C LYS A 26 8.05 -3.62 14.31
N GLU A 27 7.46 -4.79 14.59
CA GLU A 27 7.19 -5.84 13.64
C GLU A 27 6.19 -5.36 12.58
N GLU A 28 5.06 -4.76 12.97
CA GLU A 28 4.07 -4.20 12.03
C GLU A 28 4.69 -3.10 11.14
N LEU A 29 5.47 -2.18 11.70
CA LEU A 29 6.14 -1.14 10.92
C LEU A 29 7.16 -1.73 9.92
N LYS A 30 7.91 -2.75 10.35
CA LYS A 30 8.87 -3.47 9.50
C LYS A 30 8.16 -4.20 8.36
N GLU A 31 7.06 -4.89 8.66
CA GLU A 31 6.23 -5.56 7.65
C GLU A 31 5.72 -4.56 6.61
N GLN A 32 5.24 -3.38 7.01
CA GLN A 32 4.79 -2.39 6.03
C GLN A 32 5.93 -1.83 5.18
N HIS A 33 7.14 -1.69 5.73
CA HIS A 33 8.33 -1.35 4.93
C HIS A 33 8.70 -2.44 3.92
N GLU A 34 8.55 -3.72 4.29
CA GLU A 34 8.75 -4.86 3.39
C GLU A 34 7.65 -4.92 2.32
N ASN A 35 6.39 -4.65 2.68
CA ASN A 35 5.25 -4.57 1.77
C ASN A 35 5.46 -3.51 0.67
N LEU A 36 6.20 -2.42 0.93
CA LEU A 36 6.55 -1.45 -0.12
C LEU A 36 7.42 -2.04 -1.23
N HIS A 37 8.23 -3.06 -0.93
CA HIS A 37 9.01 -3.76 -1.94
C HIS A 37 8.10 -4.59 -2.86
N ASP A 38 7.10 -5.26 -2.31
CA ASP A 38 6.14 -6.01 -3.12
C ASP A 38 5.21 -5.08 -3.89
N PHE A 39 4.80 -3.95 -3.30
CA PHE A 39 4.05 -2.91 -3.99
C PHE A 39 4.82 -2.36 -5.21
N LYS A 40 6.14 -2.22 -5.11
CA LYS A 40 6.98 -1.82 -6.26
C LYS A 40 6.85 -2.80 -7.43
N LYS A 41 6.88 -4.11 -7.18
CA LYS A 41 6.71 -5.14 -8.22
C LYS A 41 5.31 -5.09 -8.84
N LEU A 42 4.29 -4.74 -8.06
CA LEU A 42 2.93 -4.57 -8.58
C LEU A 42 2.83 -3.35 -9.51
N ILE A 43 3.56 -2.26 -9.23
CA ILE A 43 3.65 -1.11 -10.16
C ILE A 43 4.27 -1.53 -11.48
N GLU A 44 5.38 -2.27 -11.45
CA GLU A 44 6.03 -2.81 -12.67
C GLU A 44 5.08 -3.76 -13.43
N SER A 45 4.28 -4.54 -12.71
CA SER A 45 3.28 -5.43 -13.31
C SER A 45 2.14 -4.65 -13.98
N LEU A 46 1.76 -3.49 -13.42
CA LEU A 46 0.77 -2.61 -14.03
C LEU A 46 1.27 -2.02 -15.34
N ASP A 47 2.51 -1.52 -15.36
CA ASP A 47 3.11 -0.97 -16.59
C ASP A 47 3.09 -2.00 -17.72
N LYS A 48 3.44 -3.26 -17.42
CA LYS A 48 3.36 -4.36 -18.36
C LYS A 48 1.93 -4.63 -18.82
N LEU A 49 0.99 -4.74 -17.89
CA LEU A 49 -0.42 -4.98 -18.20
C LEU A 49 -1.00 -3.87 -19.08
N LEU A 50 -0.66 -2.61 -18.83
CA LEU A 50 -1.11 -1.48 -19.63
C LEU A 50 -0.52 -1.50 -21.05
N GLU A 51 0.72 -1.96 -21.21
CA GLU A 51 1.31 -2.17 -22.54
C GLU A 51 0.57 -3.28 -23.30
N GLU A 52 0.34 -4.43 -22.66
CA GLU A 52 -0.43 -5.54 -23.24
C GLU A 52 -1.86 -5.10 -23.63
N SER A 53 -2.47 -4.24 -22.81
CA SER A 53 -3.81 -3.69 -23.03
C SER A 53 -3.95 -2.91 -24.34
N LYS A 54 -2.86 -2.33 -24.87
CA LYS A 54 -2.87 -1.61 -26.16
C LYS A 54 -3.15 -2.52 -27.35
N THR A 55 -2.95 -3.82 -27.19
CA THR A 55 -3.08 -4.83 -28.26
C THR A 55 -4.29 -5.74 -28.09
N VAL A 56 -5.21 -5.39 -27.18
CA VAL A 56 -6.45 -6.15 -26.93
C VAL A 56 -7.32 -6.19 -28.18
N ASP A 57 -7.84 -7.38 -28.50
CA ASP A 57 -8.82 -7.54 -29.57
C ASP A 57 -10.22 -7.12 -29.10
N TYR A 58 -10.65 -5.94 -29.53
CA TYR A 58 -11.96 -5.38 -29.19
C TYR A 58 -13.15 -6.14 -29.79
N ASN A 59 -12.92 -7.06 -30.73
CA ASN A 59 -13.98 -7.90 -31.28
C ASN A 59 -14.10 -9.26 -30.57
N ASN A 60 -13.23 -9.52 -29.59
CA ASN A 60 -13.24 -10.73 -28.78
C ASN A 60 -13.63 -10.38 -27.33
N PRO A 61 -14.90 -10.60 -26.93
CA PRO A 61 -15.37 -10.32 -25.58
C PRO A 61 -14.52 -10.97 -24.48
N ASP A 62 -14.07 -12.21 -24.67
CA ASP A 62 -13.22 -12.91 -23.70
C ASP A 62 -11.86 -12.20 -23.52
N SER A 63 -11.33 -11.61 -24.59
CA SER A 63 -10.09 -10.82 -24.52
C SER A 63 -10.29 -9.55 -23.69
N ILE A 64 -11.45 -8.90 -23.83
CA ILE A 64 -11.79 -7.70 -23.06
C ILE A 64 -11.99 -8.06 -21.58
N ASP A 65 -12.79 -9.09 -21.30
CA ASP A 65 -13.10 -9.52 -19.94
C ASP A 65 -11.84 -9.92 -19.17
N ASN A 66 -10.92 -10.67 -19.79
CA ASN A 66 -9.65 -11.03 -19.19
C ASN A 66 -8.78 -9.81 -18.89
N ASN A 67 -8.74 -8.84 -19.81
CA ASN A 67 -7.98 -7.61 -19.61
C ASN A 67 -8.54 -6.79 -18.43
N LEU A 68 -9.85 -6.56 -18.40
CA LEU A 68 -10.53 -5.85 -17.32
C LEU A 68 -10.35 -6.53 -15.96
N MET A 69 -10.48 -7.86 -15.92
CA MET A 69 -10.28 -8.66 -14.71
C MET A 69 -8.85 -8.52 -14.16
N ASN A 70 -7.84 -8.54 -15.04
CA ASN A 70 -6.45 -8.37 -14.63
C ASN A 70 -6.18 -6.96 -14.08
N ILE A 71 -6.75 -5.93 -14.72
CA ILE A 71 -6.65 -4.54 -14.22
C ILE A 71 -7.30 -4.45 -12.84
N HIS A 72 -8.51 -5.00 -12.67
CA HIS A 72 -9.22 -4.98 -11.40
C HIS A 72 -8.44 -5.67 -10.27
N LYS A 73 -7.87 -6.85 -10.52
CA LYS A 73 -7.05 -7.57 -9.52
C LYS A 73 -5.86 -6.73 -9.04
N LEU A 74 -5.19 -6.06 -9.97
CA LEU A 74 -4.04 -5.24 -9.65
C LEU A 74 -4.46 -3.98 -8.87
N MET A 75 -5.54 -3.31 -9.29
CA MET A 75 -6.11 -2.18 -8.55
C MET A 75 -6.51 -2.56 -7.12
N THR A 76 -7.14 -3.73 -6.94
CA THR A 76 -7.51 -4.23 -5.60
C THR A 76 -6.27 -4.45 -4.72
N SER A 77 -5.17 -4.94 -5.31
CA SER A 77 -3.91 -5.13 -4.59
C SER A 77 -3.27 -3.79 -4.20
N PHE A 78 -3.40 -2.76 -5.05
CA PHE A 78 -2.97 -1.40 -4.72
C PHE A 78 -3.78 -0.83 -3.56
N GLU A 79 -5.11 -0.93 -3.62
CA GLU A 79 -6.02 -0.48 -2.57
C GLU A 79 -5.67 -1.11 -1.22
N TRP A 80 -5.35 -2.41 -1.21
CA TRP A 80 -4.92 -3.11 0.00
C TRP A 80 -3.66 -2.47 0.61
N HIS A 81 -2.60 -2.24 -0.17
CA HIS A 81 -1.38 -1.60 0.34
C HIS A 81 -1.62 -0.19 0.92
N PHE A 82 -2.51 0.60 0.32
CA PHE A 82 -2.84 1.92 0.87
C PHE A 82 -3.66 1.81 2.16
N SER A 83 -4.56 0.83 2.24
CA SER A 83 -5.40 0.60 3.42
C SER A 83 -4.54 0.20 4.63
N GLU A 84 -3.51 -0.64 4.44
CA GLU A 84 -2.59 -1.02 5.52
C GLU A 84 -1.87 0.20 6.14
N ILE A 85 -1.42 1.15 5.30
CA ILE A 85 -0.77 2.38 5.79
C ILE A 85 -1.79 3.32 6.45
N ASP A 86 -3.02 3.38 5.93
CA ASP A 86 -4.12 4.15 6.54
C ASP A 86 -4.47 3.59 7.92
N ASP A 87 -4.54 2.27 8.07
CA ASP A 87 -4.82 1.60 9.35
C ASP A 87 -3.77 1.94 10.41
N LEU A 88 -2.47 1.97 10.03
CA LEU A 88 -1.41 2.46 10.93
C LEU A 88 -1.62 3.93 11.30
N THR A 89 -1.99 4.77 10.33
CA THR A 89 -2.23 6.20 10.54
C THR A 89 -3.38 6.43 11.51
N VAL A 90 -4.50 5.73 11.31
CA VAL A 90 -5.69 5.80 12.16
C VAL A 90 -5.40 5.26 13.56
N THR A 91 -4.66 4.15 13.67
CA THR A 91 -4.26 3.56 14.94
C THR A 91 -3.41 4.53 15.75
N LEU A 92 -2.43 5.17 15.10
CA LEU A 92 -1.62 6.18 15.75
C LEU A 92 -2.47 7.37 16.18
N PHE A 93 -3.28 7.93 15.26
CA PHE A 93 -4.16 9.08 15.54
C PHE A 93 -5.08 8.87 16.74
N LYS A 94 -5.71 7.69 16.85
CA LYS A 94 -6.66 7.38 17.93
C LYS A 94 -6.01 7.29 19.30
N ASN A 95 -4.77 6.82 19.38
CA ASN A 95 -4.10 6.51 20.64
C ASN A 95 -3.02 7.53 21.03
N TYR A 96 -2.62 8.42 20.13
CA TYR A 96 -1.45 9.30 20.33
C TYR A 96 -1.56 10.18 21.58
N ASN A 97 -2.70 10.87 21.75
CA ASN A 97 -2.90 11.79 22.87
C ASN A 97 -2.92 11.07 24.22
N ASP A 98 -3.51 9.87 24.28
CA ASP A 98 -3.58 9.07 25.50
C ASP A 98 -2.19 8.59 25.94
N SER A 99 -1.27 8.40 24.99
CA SER A 99 0.13 8.02 25.26
C SER A 99 1.02 9.19 25.68
N LEU A 100 0.64 10.45 25.44
CA LEU A 100 1.41 11.62 25.89
C LEU A 100 1.28 11.89 27.40
N GLY A 101 0.22 11.39 28.03
CA GLY A 101 -0.07 11.58 29.46
C GLY A 101 0.37 10.43 30.37
N LYS A 102 1.02 9.41 29.80
CA LYS A 102 1.68 8.32 30.54
C LYS A 102 3.14 8.68 30.82
#